data_AF-A0A7W0KN63-F1
#
_entry.id   AF-A0A7W0KN63-F1
#
_cell.length_a   1.000
_cell.length_b   1.000
_cell.length_c   1.000
_cell.angle_alpha   90.00
_cell.angle_beta   90.00
_cell.angle_gamma   90.00
#
_symmetry.space_group_name_H-M   'P 1'
#
loop_
_entity.id
_entity.type
_entity.pdbx_description
1 polymer ?
#
loop_
_entity_poly.entity_id
_entity_poly.type
_entity_poly.pdbx_seq_one_letter_code
_entity_poly.pdbx_strand_id
1 'polypeptide(L)'
;MEAPPAPVYGWYIPAVQQPSAAQSSGNGPTLATTPLGYGMPGYGPPAGYGIPGYGPLPGYGPPPGYGPPPGYGPQPYGPAWYPPGPAWGPVRPPSFAKVPHAEPLPYLRLMRTMNYRWWRPVLGLLALAGSYVVAVFVVVFAFVAGGLDLADLTRLEDLTDPGTLALANATLIVAIPAVWLAWVVHTERLGWSSSVLGRIRWRLIWRYGGLALVILGLGIVLSLAFGGGIGPTTGFDGREYLLLFVIVVLTTPLQSAAEEYVFRGYASQAISSWIPSRTTGAVLAALITATLFSLAHAPGDLFTFLDRFAFGLAASAVVWLTGGLEAAIALHAANNVEIFLVVGALGGETSSDIESGPGTAALIVGLDVLVMGIYVWIVAKTRKRWQPELLSRSADSAEATLATVVPGHGQQPPQPPYAVPPYASPSQVGPRQAEAGWASRGPVG
;
A
#
# COMPACT_ATOMS: atom_id res chain seq x y z
N MET A 1 12.63 -54.68 30.10
CA MET A 1 12.25 -54.06 28.81
C MET A 1 11.22 -53.01 29.13
N GLU A 2 11.66 -51.76 29.29
CA GLU A 2 10.75 -50.63 29.43
C GLU A 2 10.22 -50.24 28.05
N ALA A 3 8.98 -49.75 27.99
CA ALA A 3 8.43 -49.18 26.78
C ALA A 3 9.13 -47.84 26.47
N PRO A 4 9.33 -47.48 25.19
CA PRO A 4 9.85 -46.16 24.84
C PRO A 4 8.86 -45.06 25.28
N PRO A 5 9.33 -43.87 25.68
CA PRO A 5 8.46 -42.76 26.02
C PRO A 5 7.63 -42.32 24.80
N ALA A 6 6.39 -41.91 25.05
CA ALA A 6 5.47 -41.38 24.04
C ALA A 6 5.97 -40.03 23.49
N PRO A 7 5.63 -39.66 22.24
CA PRO A 7 6.07 -38.40 21.65
C PRO A 7 5.40 -37.20 22.33
N VAL A 8 6.22 -36.21 22.68
CA VAL A 8 5.79 -34.90 23.19
C VAL A 8 5.49 -33.99 22.00
N TYR A 9 4.26 -33.49 21.87
CA TYR A 9 3.87 -32.50 20.85
C TYR A 9 4.27 -31.08 21.27
N GLY A 10 5.57 -30.83 21.39
CA GLY A 10 6.14 -29.47 21.56
C GLY A 10 6.61 -28.85 20.24
N TRP A 11 6.84 -27.53 20.22
CA TRP A 11 7.26 -26.78 19.02
C TRP A 11 8.73 -27.08 18.67
N TYR A 12 8.96 -28.19 17.98
CA TYR A 12 10.30 -28.69 17.70
C TYR A 12 11.04 -27.86 16.63
N ILE A 13 11.89 -26.92 17.06
CA ILE A 13 12.96 -26.39 16.22
C ILE A 13 14.21 -27.25 16.44
N PRO A 14 14.64 -28.09 15.47
CA PRO A 14 15.87 -28.85 15.63
C PRO A 14 17.07 -27.90 15.65
N ALA A 15 17.86 -27.96 16.72
CA ALA A 15 19.11 -27.22 16.83
C ALA A 15 20.05 -27.57 15.66
N VAL A 16 20.48 -26.56 14.92
CA VAL A 16 21.49 -26.74 13.85
C VAL A 16 22.80 -27.15 14.49
N GLN A 17 23.17 -28.43 14.33
CA GLN A 17 24.50 -28.92 14.65
C GLN A 17 25.54 -28.13 13.84
N GLN A 18 26.36 -27.33 14.52
CA GLN A 18 27.49 -26.67 13.89
C GLN A 18 28.54 -27.72 13.48
N PRO A 19 29.00 -27.75 12.21
CA PRO A 19 30.25 -28.40 11.87
C PRO A 19 31.40 -27.63 12.52
N SER A 20 32.35 -28.36 13.11
CA SER A 20 33.51 -27.79 13.79
C SER A 20 34.39 -26.95 12.86
N ALA A 21 34.83 -25.79 13.34
CA ALA A 21 35.72 -24.91 12.59
C ALA A 21 37.15 -25.49 12.54
N ALA A 22 37.66 -25.73 11.33
CA ALA A 22 39.08 -25.97 11.09
C ALA A 22 39.79 -24.65 10.78
N GLN A 23 40.79 -24.29 11.58
CA GLN A 23 41.60 -23.09 11.40
C GLN A 23 42.60 -23.26 10.24
N SER A 24 42.85 -22.20 9.48
CA SER A 24 44.15 -21.99 8.85
C SER A 24 44.50 -20.50 8.68
N SER A 25 45.73 -20.16 9.08
CA SER A 25 46.45 -18.92 8.74
C SER A 25 46.68 -18.84 7.22
N GLY A 26 46.79 -17.68 6.57
CA GLY A 26 47.25 -16.37 7.05
C GLY A 26 48.67 -16.09 6.57
N ASN A 27 48.84 -15.24 5.55
CA ASN A 27 50.07 -14.46 5.24
C ASN A 27 49.83 -13.48 4.07
N GLY A 28 50.42 -12.28 4.15
CA GLY A 28 50.45 -11.26 3.07
C GLY A 28 51.64 -11.44 2.10
N PRO A 29 52.10 -10.41 1.35
CA PRO A 29 52.30 -9.03 1.85
C PRO A 29 51.90 -7.88 0.90
N THR A 30 52.27 -6.66 1.30
CA THR A 30 51.98 -5.32 0.73
C THR A 30 53.05 -4.79 -0.23
N LEU A 31 52.71 -3.71 -0.98
CA LEU A 31 53.53 -2.59 -1.52
C LEU A 31 52.62 -1.79 -2.50
N ALA A 32 52.72 -0.49 -2.84
CA ALA A 32 53.06 0.80 -2.22
C ALA A 32 53.36 1.79 -3.37
N THR A 33 52.73 2.99 -3.41
CA THR A 33 53.18 4.24 -4.14
C THR A 33 53.36 4.19 -5.69
N THR A 34 53.20 5.22 -6.55
CA THR A 34 52.99 6.70 -6.49
C THR A 34 52.44 7.21 -7.87
N PRO A 35 52.03 8.49 -8.06
CA PRO A 35 51.25 8.95 -9.24
C PRO A 35 51.99 9.81 -10.28
N LEU A 36 51.48 9.83 -11.53
CA LEU A 36 51.73 10.79 -12.63
C LEU A 36 50.46 10.84 -13.54
N GLY A 37 50.11 11.90 -14.29
CA GLY A 37 50.74 13.23 -14.40
C GLY A 37 50.71 13.83 -15.83
N TYR A 38 49.54 14.11 -16.42
CA TYR A 38 49.35 14.91 -17.66
C TYR A 38 47.94 15.55 -17.61
N GLY A 39 47.63 16.76 -18.10
CA GLY A 39 48.43 17.75 -18.83
C GLY A 39 47.59 18.46 -19.92
N MET A 40 46.89 19.55 -19.60
CA MET A 40 46.10 20.34 -20.56
C MET A 40 46.55 21.81 -20.60
N PRO A 41 46.79 22.40 -21.80
CA PRO A 41 46.89 23.85 -21.99
C PRO A 41 45.51 24.48 -22.19
N GLY A 42 45.31 25.73 -21.76
CA GLY A 42 44.04 26.46 -21.87
C GLY A 42 44.13 27.78 -22.63
N TYR A 43 42.96 28.37 -22.85
CA TYR A 43 42.63 29.77 -23.17
C TYR A 43 41.14 29.91 -22.78
N GLY A 44 40.59 30.97 -22.18
CA GLY A 44 41.05 32.36 -22.01
C GLY A 44 39.93 33.29 -22.49
N PRO A 45 39.02 33.78 -21.63
CA PRO A 45 37.85 34.54 -22.06
C PRO A 45 38.17 36.04 -22.29
N PRO A 46 37.58 36.70 -23.31
CA PRO A 46 37.76 38.13 -23.50
C PRO A 46 36.82 38.95 -22.60
N ALA A 47 37.37 39.97 -21.95
CA ALA A 47 36.60 41.05 -21.33
C ALA A 47 36.56 42.27 -22.26
N GLY A 48 35.42 42.96 -22.33
CA GLY A 48 35.25 44.20 -23.07
C GLY A 48 34.39 45.19 -22.28
N TYR A 49 34.97 46.33 -21.92
CA TYR A 49 34.31 47.42 -21.20
C TYR A 49 34.51 48.74 -21.97
N GLY A 50 33.48 49.59 -21.97
CA GLY A 50 33.61 51.03 -22.25
C GLY A 50 33.06 51.51 -23.59
N ILE A 51 32.02 52.34 -23.54
CA ILE A 51 31.59 53.24 -24.62
C ILE A 51 31.46 54.65 -24.00
N PRO A 52 32.20 55.68 -24.46
CA PRO A 52 31.99 57.08 -24.09
C PRO A 52 30.92 57.75 -24.98
N GLY A 53 30.38 58.90 -24.57
CA GLY A 53 29.31 59.60 -25.30
C GLY A 53 29.52 61.09 -25.58
N TYR A 54 28.52 61.67 -26.27
CA TYR A 54 28.23 63.10 -26.57
C TYR A 54 28.94 63.82 -27.75
N GLY A 55 28.12 64.40 -28.66
CA GLY A 55 28.46 65.38 -29.72
C GLY A 55 27.26 65.63 -30.69
N PRO A 56 26.97 66.86 -31.23
CA PRO A 56 25.61 67.22 -31.69
C PRO A 56 25.34 67.54 -33.20
N LEU A 57 24.02 67.55 -33.55
CA LEU A 57 23.18 68.21 -34.60
C LEU A 57 23.80 69.11 -35.72
N PRO A 58 23.16 69.34 -36.92
CA PRO A 58 21.70 69.35 -37.28
C PRO A 58 21.35 68.57 -38.60
N GLY A 59 20.20 68.66 -39.32
CA GLY A 59 18.85 69.24 -39.10
C GLY A 59 18.29 70.15 -40.23
N TYR A 60 17.18 69.79 -40.94
CA TYR A 60 16.48 70.65 -41.95
C TYR A 60 15.00 70.26 -42.25
N GLY A 61 14.08 71.25 -42.21
CA GLY A 61 12.97 71.50 -43.18
C GLY A 61 11.73 70.57 -43.37
N PRO A 62 10.48 71.03 -43.08
CA PRO A 62 9.21 70.43 -43.54
C PRO A 62 8.75 71.00 -44.92
N PRO A 63 7.65 70.50 -45.56
CA PRO A 63 6.37 71.27 -45.60
C PRO A 63 5.08 70.38 -45.70
N PRO A 64 3.90 70.77 -46.29
CA PRO A 64 2.58 70.83 -45.62
C PRO A 64 1.53 69.82 -46.18
N GLY A 65 0.24 69.74 -45.79
CA GLY A 65 -0.65 70.50 -44.89
C GLY A 65 -2.13 70.03 -45.03
N TYR A 66 -3.11 70.84 -44.58
CA TYR A 66 -4.57 70.58 -44.44
C TYR A 66 -4.96 69.60 -43.30
N GLY A 67 -5.93 69.85 -42.40
CA GLY A 67 -6.74 71.04 -42.07
C GLY A 67 -7.72 70.72 -40.91
N PRO A 68 -8.14 71.69 -40.05
CA PRO A 68 -9.05 71.49 -38.90
C PRO A 68 -10.55 71.50 -39.34
N PRO A 69 -11.61 71.39 -38.47
CA PRO A 69 -11.72 71.54 -36.99
C PRO A 69 -12.68 70.46 -36.37
N PRO A 70 -13.50 70.68 -35.31
CA PRO A 70 -13.41 71.57 -34.14
C PRO A 70 -13.38 70.81 -32.78
N GLY A 71 -12.99 71.50 -31.70
CA GLY A 71 -12.89 70.90 -30.36
C GLY A 71 -14.19 70.86 -29.55
N TYR A 72 -14.35 69.81 -28.73
CA TYR A 72 -15.21 69.79 -27.55
C TYR A 72 -14.35 69.85 -26.29
N GLY A 73 -14.85 70.51 -25.23
CA GLY A 73 -14.08 70.87 -24.04
C GLY A 73 -13.69 69.69 -23.14
N PRO A 74 -12.71 69.88 -22.23
CA PRO A 74 -12.18 68.82 -21.38
C PRO A 74 -13.14 68.44 -20.25
N GLN A 75 -13.42 67.15 -20.13
CA GLN A 75 -13.99 66.53 -18.92
C GLN A 75 -12.85 65.99 -18.04
N PRO A 76 -12.78 66.33 -16.74
CA PRO A 76 -11.70 65.87 -15.88
C PRO A 76 -11.98 64.47 -15.34
N TYR A 77 -11.42 63.44 -15.99
CA TYR A 77 -11.31 62.11 -15.39
C TYR A 77 -9.90 61.91 -14.82
N GLY A 78 -9.83 61.60 -13.52
CA GLY A 78 -8.57 61.40 -12.81
C GLY A 78 -7.80 60.16 -13.27
N PRO A 79 -6.53 59.99 -12.84
CA PRO A 79 -5.71 58.87 -13.26
C PRO A 79 -6.35 57.53 -12.87
N ALA A 80 -6.74 56.76 -13.88
CA ALA A 80 -7.21 55.39 -13.68
C ALA A 80 -6.04 54.53 -13.15
N TRP A 81 -6.09 54.20 -11.86
CA TRP A 81 -5.21 53.20 -11.26
C TRP A 81 -5.53 51.83 -11.87
N TYR A 82 -4.79 51.46 -12.90
CA TYR A 82 -4.67 50.05 -13.28
C TYR A 82 -3.86 49.34 -12.19
N PRO A 83 -4.43 48.32 -11.51
CA PRO A 83 -3.60 47.43 -10.71
C PRO A 83 -2.59 46.75 -11.65
N PRO A 84 -1.32 46.56 -11.23
CA PRO A 84 -0.37 45.83 -12.05
C PRO A 84 -0.92 44.43 -12.33
N GLY A 85 -1.06 44.08 -13.61
CA GLY A 85 -1.51 42.76 -14.01
C GLY A 85 -0.61 41.68 -13.37
N PRO A 86 -1.18 40.50 -13.01
CA PRO A 86 -0.42 39.48 -12.32
C PRO A 86 0.83 39.13 -13.13
N ALA A 87 2.00 39.34 -12.52
CA ALA A 87 3.27 39.05 -13.17
C ALA A 87 3.31 37.57 -13.52
N TRP A 88 3.38 37.26 -14.82
CA TRP A 88 3.63 35.92 -15.33
C TRP A 88 5.07 35.52 -15.02
N GLY A 89 5.33 35.22 -13.74
CA GLY A 89 6.48 34.39 -13.38
C GLY A 89 6.36 33.08 -14.16
N PRO A 90 7.48 32.48 -14.61
CA PRO A 90 7.44 31.23 -15.34
C PRO A 90 6.72 30.19 -14.48
N VAL A 91 5.53 29.79 -14.93
CA VAL A 91 4.75 28.71 -14.30
C VAL A 91 5.62 27.48 -14.38
N ARG A 92 6.32 27.16 -13.28
CA ARG A 92 7.01 25.89 -13.15
C ARG A 92 5.92 24.83 -13.34
N PRO A 93 5.97 24.00 -14.40
CA PRO A 93 4.99 22.94 -14.52
C PRO A 93 5.04 22.14 -13.22
N PRO A 94 3.89 21.75 -12.65
CA PRO A 94 3.87 20.95 -11.43
C PRO A 94 4.79 19.76 -11.68
N SER A 95 5.79 19.57 -10.83
CA SER A 95 6.81 18.56 -11.10
C SER A 95 6.11 17.22 -11.21
N PHE A 96 6.10 16.65 -12.42
CA PHE A 96 5.59 15.32 -12.67
C PHE A 96 6.48 14.36 -11.88
N ALA A 97 6.12 14.11 -10.64
CA ALA A 97 6.67 13.08 -9.78
C ALA A 97 6.24 11.75 -10.41
N LYS A 98 7.00 11.39 -11.46
CA LYS A 98 6.77 10.36 -12.49
C LYS A 98 5.72 9.36 -12.05
N VAL A 99 4.55 9.37 -12.68
CA VAL A 99 3.59 8.29 -12.46
C VAL A 99 4.24 7.02 -13.05
N PRO A 100 4.53 5.99 -12.23
CA PRO A 100 5.45 4.92 -12.62
C PRO A 100 4.81 3.88 -13.54
N HIS A 101 3.53 4.06 -13.89
CA HIS A 101 2.73 3.17 -14.72
C HIS A 101 2.08 3.95 -15.86
N ALA A 102 2.09 3.37 -17.06
CA ALA A 102 1.37 3.90 -18.22
C ALA A 102 -0.15 3.78 -18.05
N GLU A 103 -0.61 2.70 -17.42
CA GLU A 103 -2.02 2.37 -17.23
C GLU A 103 -2.37 2.20 -15.74
N PRO A 104 -3.65 2.34 -15.33
CA PRO A 104 -4.13 1.92 -14.02
C PRO A 104 -3.86 0.43 -13.77
N LEU A 105 -3.09 0.11 -12.73
CA LEU A 105 -2.71 -1.28 -12.41
C LEU A 105 -3.36 -1.77 -11.10
N PRO A 106 -3.77 -3.06 -11.03
CA PRO A 106 -4.22 -3.67 -9.79
C PRO A 106 -3.05 -3.93 -8.84
N TYR A 107 -3.35 -4.08 -7.55
CA TYR A 107 -2.37 -4.13 -6.47
C TYR A 107 -1.16 -5.05 -6.71
N LEU A 108 -1.42 -6.30 -7.12
CA LEU A 108 -0.36 -7.29 -7.37
C LEU A 108 0.51 -7.01 -8.61
N ARG A 109 0.31 -5.88 -9.30
CA ARG A 109 1.06 -5.48 -10.50
C ARG A 109 1.85 -4.18 -10.31
N LEU A 110 1.76 -3.53 -9.15
CA LEU A 110 2.38 -2.22 -8.89
C LEU A 110 3.92 -2.27 -8.84
N MET A 111 4.52 -3.45 -8.64
CA MET A 111 5.96 -3.63 -8.83
C MET A 111 6.39 -3.60 -10.32
N ARG A 112 5.47 -3.80 -11.28
CA ARG A 112 5.76 -3.70 -12.72
C ARG A 112 5.62 -2.26 -13.23
N THR A 113 6.57 -1.42 -12.84
CA THR A 113 6.70 -0.04 -13.33
C THR A 113 7.30 0.02 -14.74
N MET A 114 7.30 1.20 -15.37
CA MET A 114 7.96 1.40 -16.68
C MET A 114 9.45 1.01 -16.66
N ASN A 115 10.11 1.11 -15.50
CA ASN A 115 11.52 0.77 -15.30
C ASN A 115 11.74 -0.65 -14.75
N TYR A 116 10.72 -1.52 -14.78
CA TYR A 116 10.78 -2.86 -14.23
C TYR A 116 11.90 -3.71 -14.85
N ARG A 117 12.62 -4.43 -14.00
CA ARG A 117 13.64 -5.43 -14.37
C ARG A 117 13.42 -6.67 -13.50
N TRP A 118 13.47 -7.86 -14.11
CA TRP A 118 13.16 -9.14 -13.45
C TRP A 118 14.02 -9.43 -12.21
N TRP A 119 15.24 -8.87 -12.14
CA TRP A 119 16.16 -9.05 -11.01
C TRP A 119 15.89 -8.10 -9.84
N ARG A 120 15.18 -6.97 -10.03
CA ARG A 120 14.86 -6.03 -8.94
C ARG A 120 14.03 -6.66 -7.82
N PRO A 121 12.98 -7.46 -8.11
CA PRO A 121 12.26 -8.20 -7.08
C PRO A 121 13.16 -9.13 -6.27
N VAL A 122 14.12 -9.82 -6.91
CA VAL A 122 15.11 -10.69 -6.25
C VAL A 122 16.03 -9.88 -5.33
N LEU A 123 16.60 -8.78 -5.82
CA LEU A 123 17.44 -7.92 -4.99
C LEU A 123 16.68 -7.33 -3.80
N GLY A 124 15.40 -6.97 -3.97
CA GLY A 124 14.58 -6.52 -2.85
C GLY A 124 14.16 -7.65 -1.89
N LEU A 125 14.03 -8.91 -2.34
CA LEU A 125 13.89 -10.05 -1.41
C LEU A 125 15.17 -10.23 -0.56
N LEU A 126 16.35 -10.08 -1.16
CA LEU A 126 17.62 -10.12 -0.43
C LEU A 126 17.76 -8.93 0.53
N ALA A 127 17.35 -7.73 0.12
CA ALA A 127 17.33 -6.55 0.98
C ALA A 127 16.34 -6.70 2.14
N LEU A 128 15.15 -7.26 1.89
CA LEU A 128 14.17 -7.60 2.91
C LEU A 128 14.75 -8.57 3.93
N ALA A 129 15.29 -9.71 3.47
CA ALA A 129 15.86 -10.73 4.36
C ALA A 129 17.03 -10.19 5.19
N GLY A 130 18.00 -9.53 4.55
CA GLY A 130 19.17 -8.98 5.24
C GLY A 130 18.82 -7.89 6.26
N SER A 131 17.93 -6.95 5.89
CA SER A 131 17.52 -5.89 6.81
C SER A 131 16.60 -6.38 7.93
N TYR A 132 15.75 -7.38 7.67
CA TYR A 132 14.95 -8.04 8.69
C TYR A 132 15.84 -8.74 9.74
N VAL A 133 16.84 -9.52 9.32
CA VAL A 133 17.78 -10.18 10.24
C VAL A 133 18.52 -9.15 11.11
N VAL A 134 19.00 -8.05 10.53
CA VAL A 134 19.63 -6.97 11.30
C VAL A 134 18.65 -6.30 12.27
N ALA A 135 17.41 -6.03 11.84
CA ALA A 135 16.42 -5.40 12.70
C ALA A 135 15.97 -6.31 13.86
N VAL A 136 15.78 -7.61 13.62
CA VAL A 136 15.51 -8.61 14.66
C VAL A 136 16.66 -8.68 15.65
N PHE A 137 17.91 -8.71 15.20
CA PHE A 137 19.07 -8.68 16.09
C PHE A 137 19.10 -7.42 16.97
N VAL A 138 18.78 -6.25 16.41
CA VAL A 138 18.68 -4.99 17.17
C VAL A 138 17.54 -5.04 18.20
N VAL A 139 16.38 -5.61 17.87
CA VAL A 139 15.26 -5.77 18.81
C VAL A 139 15.65 -6.71 19.95
N VAL A 140 16.15 -7.92 19.65
CA VAL A 140 16.58 -8.89 20.67
C VAL A 140 17.67 -8.30 21.56
N PHE A 141 18.67 -7.64 20.98
CA PHE A 141 19.71 -6.94 21.75
C PHE A 141 19.13 -5.85 22.67
N ALA A 142 18.14 -5.08 22.21
CA ALA A 142 17.52 -4.04 23.03
C ALA A 142 16.71 -4.62 24.21
N PHE A 143 16.04 -5.77 24.03
CA PHE A 143 15.35 -6.47 25.13
C PHE A 143 16.35 -7.04 26.15
N VAL A 144 17.42 -7.70 25.69
CA VAL A 144 18.48 -8.24 26.56
C VAL A 144 19.20 -7.11 27.32
N ALA A 145 19.56 -6.02 26.64
CA ALA A 145 20.14 -4.83 27.28
C ALA A 145 19.16 -4.11 28.23
N GLY A 146 17.85 -4.31 28.03
CA GLY A 146 16.78 -3.86 28.92
C GLY A 146 16.54 -4.75 30.15
N GLY A 147 17.23 -5.89 30.26
CA GLY A 147 17.17 -6.79 31.42
C GLY A 147 16.47 -8.13 31.20
N LEU A 148 16.12 -8.50 29.96
CA LEU A 148 15.65 -9.86 29.64
C LEU A 148 16.81 -10.86 29.74
N ASP A 149 16.60 -12.02 30.37
CA ASP A 149 17.63 -13.07 30.44
C ASP A 149 17.78 -13.76 29.07
N LEU A 150 19.01 -14.15 28.72
CA LEU A 150 19.26 -14.99 27.55
C LEU A 150 18.65 -16.39 27.71
N ALA A 151 18.42 -16.85 28.95
CA ALA A 151 17.66 -18.07 29.23
C ALA A 151 16.21 -17.98 28.73
N ASP A 152 15.56 -16.82 28.86
CA ASP A 152 14.16 -16.62 28.44
C ASP A 152 14.00 -16.67 26.92
N LEU A 153 15.06 -16.37 26.16
CA LEU A 153 15.09 -16.57 24.70
C LEU A 153 14.95 -18.04 24.28
N THR A 154 15.14 -19.00 25.20
CA THR A 154 14.85 -20.42 24.94
C THR A 154 13.39 -20.79 25.17
N ARG A 155 12.58 -19.89 25.74
CA ARG A 155 11.15 -20.06 26.04
C ARG A 155 10.22 -19.31 25.07
N LEU A 156 10.72 -18.88 23.91
CA LEU A 156 9.98 -18.09 22.92
C LEU A 156 8.71 -18.76 22.34
N GLU A 157 8.51 -20.05 22.62
CA GLU A 157 7.28 -20.79 22.32
C GLU A 157 6.11 -20.48 23.28
N ASP A 158 6.38 -19.97 24.49
CA ASP A 158 5.37 -19.61 25.47
C ASP A 158 4.78 -18.21 25.18
N LEU A 159 3.93 -18.15 24.16
CA LEU A 159 3.22 -16.93 23.78
C LEU A 159 2.10 -16.52 24.77
N THR A 160 1.99 -17.24 25.90
CA THR A 160 1.04 -16.92 26.97
C THR A 160 1.68 -16.01 28.03
N ASP A 161 3.01 -16.06 28.18
CA ASP A 161 3.77 -15.04 28.90
C ASP A 161 3.74 -13.69 28.15
N PRO A 162 3.29 -12.59 28.80
CA PRO A 162 3.23 -11.28 28.15
C PRO A 162 4.60 -10.75 27.70
N GLY A 163 5.70 -11.08 28.39
CA GLY A 163 7.05 -10.64 28.02
C GLY A 163 7.52 -11.27 26.70
N THR A 164 7.34 -12.58 26.61
CA THR A 164 7.64 -13.42 25.45
C THR A 164 6.79 -13.02 24.25
N LEU A 165 5.47 -12.84 24.43
CA LEU A 165 4.59 -12.35 23.37
C LEU A 165 5.00 -10.94 22.88
N ALA A 166 5.38 -10.04 23.78
CA ALA A 166 5.82 -8.70 23.42
C ALA A 166 7.12 -8.73 22.58
N LEU A 167 8.08 -9.60 22.93
CA LEU A 167 9.30 -9.81 22.15
C LEU A 167 9.00 -10.46 20.78
N ALA A 168 8.20 -11.52 20.75
CA ALA A 168 7.79 -12.20 19.51
C ALA A 168 7.13 -11.20 18.55
N ASN A 169 6.12 -10.45 19.02
CA ASN A 169 5.49 -9.41 18.22
C ASN A 169 6.47 -8.30 17.81
N ALA A 170 7.36 -7.82 18.69
CA ALA A 170 8.34 -6.79 18.33
C ALA A 170 9.31 -7.25 17.22
N THR A 171 9.78 -8.50 17.25
CA THR A 171 10.65 -9.05 16.20
C THR A 171 9.93 -9.20 14.86
N LEU A 172 8.62 -9.48 14.84
CA LEU A 172 7.83 -9.53 13.61
C LEU A 172 7.49 -8.12 13.08
N ILE A 173 7.13 -7.17 13.96
CA ILE A 173 6.76 -5.78 13.61
C ILE A 173 7.85 -5.07 12.79
N VAL A 174 9.14 -5.34 13.06
CA VAL A 174 10.24 -4.74 12.30
C VAL A 174 10.35 -5.23 10.85
N ALA A 175 9.55 -6.20 10.42
CA ALA A 175 9.41 -6.52 9.00
C ALA A 175 8.75 -5.38 8.19
N ILE A 176 7.95 -4.49 8.81
CA ILE A 176 7.34 -3.33 8.12
C ILE A 176 8.42 -2.39 7.54
N PRO A 177 9.36 -1.82 8.32
CA PRO A 177 10.43 -1.00 7.77
C PRO A 177 11.39 -1.79 6.86
N ALA A 178 11.59 -3.09 7.09
CA ALA A 178 12.39 -3.95 6.19
C ALA A 178 11.72 -4.08 4.79
N VAL A 179 10.40 -4.23 4.72
CA VAL A 179 9.62 -4.17 3.47
C VAL A 179 9.75 -2.81 2.81
N TRP A 180 9.69 -1.71 3.56
CA TRP A 180 9.92 -0.38 2.99
C TRP A 180 11.34 -0.22 2.42
N LEU A 181 12.38 -0.73 3.08
CA LEU A 181 13.73 -0.72 2.54
C LEU A 181 13.84 -1.56 1.25
N ALA A 182 13.17 -2.71 1.19
CA ALA A 182 13.07 -3.50 -0.05
C ALA A 182 12.38 -2.74 -1.20
N TRP A 183 11.44 -1.83 -0.91
CA TRP A 183 10.82 -0.95 -1.92
C TRP A 183 11.77 0.13 -2.48
N VAL A 184 12.83 0.52 -1.75
CA VAL A 184 13.85 1.46 -2.25
C VAL A 184 14.58 0.88 -3.47
N VAL A 185 14.79 -0.44 -3.53
CA VAL A 185 15.40 -1.14 -4.68
C VAL A 185 14.64 -0.90 -5.99
N HIS A 186 13.32 -0.69 -5.90
CA HIS A 186 12.46 -0.45 -7.05
C HIS A 186 12.47 1.01 -7.52
N THR A 187 13.10 1.93 -6.78
CA THR A 187 13.11 3.39 -7.00
C THR A 187 11.70 4.02 -6.96
N GLU A 188 10.81 3.44 -6.14
CA GLU A 188 9.38 3.78 -6.07
C GLU A 188 8.94 4.26 -4.68
N ARG A 189 7.69 4.75 -4.58
CA ARG A 189 7.11 5.19 -3.30
C ARG A 189 6.84 4.00 -2.37
N LEU A 190 7.34 4.08 -1.13
CA LEU A 190 7.19 3.06 -0.09
C LEU A 190 5.74 2.60 0.10
N GLY A 191 4.77 3.53 0.01
CA GLY A 191 3.35 3.24 0.20
C GLY A 191 2.71 2.30 -0.83
N TRP A 192 3.36 2.01 -1.97
CA TRP A 192 2.92 0.96 -2.90
C TRP A 192 2.95 -0.46 -2.26
N SER A 193 3.62 -0.59 -1.11
CA SER A 193 3.53 -1.76 -0.22
C SER A 193 2.17 -1.93 0.49
N SER A 194 1.29 -0.91 0.51
CA SER A 194 0.04 -0.94 1.30
C SER A 194 -1.21 -1.17 0.45
N SER A 195 -1.37 -0.43 -0.65
CA SER A 195 -2.56 -0.48 -1.53
C SER A 195 -2.31 0.20 -2.88
N VAL A 196 -3.28 0.08 -3.81
CA VAL A 196 -3.29 0.83 -5.08
C VAL A 196 -3.29 2.36 -4.93
N LEU A 197 -3.60 2.90 -3.75
CA LEU A 197 -3.52 4.34 -3.47
C LEU A 197 -2.18 4.76 -2.84
N GLY A 198 -1.26 3.83 -2.62
CA GLY A 198 0.01 4.11 -1.96
C GLY A 198 -0.12 4.42 -0.46
N ARG A 199 -1.18 3.95 0.21
CA ARG A 199 -1.46 4.19 1.64
C ARG A 199 -2.51 3.25 2.20
N ILE A 200 -2.51 3.05 3.53
CA ILE A 200 -3.60 2.36 4.23
C ILE A 200 -4.90 3.17 4.16
N ARG A 201 -5.97 2.53 3.71
CA ARG A 201 -7.33 3.06 3.68
C ARG A 201 -8.05 2.66 4.96
N TRP A 202 -7.87 3.42 6.04
CA TRP A 202 -8.48 3.17 7.37
C TRP A 202 -9.99 2.88 7.33
N ARG A 203 -10.74 3.46 6.39
CA ARG A 203 -12.16 3.14 6.14
C ARG A 203 -12.41 1.63 5.94
N LEU A 204 -11.47 0.92 5.30
CA LEU A 204 -11.56 -0.52 5.03
C LEU A 204 -11.13 -1.33 6.25
N ILE A 205 -10.08 -0.91 6.96
CA ILE A 205 -9.64 -1.52 8.23
C ILE A 205 -10.82 -1.60 9.21
N TRP A 206 -11.50 -0.48 9.50
CA TRP A 206 -12.60 -0.47 10.48
C TRP A 206 -13.81 -1.28 10.03
N ARG A 207 -14.16 -1.21 8.73
CA ARG A 207 -15.32 -1.93 8.17
C ARG A 207 -15.12 -3.44 8.10
N TYR A 208 -13.93 -3.87 7.67
CA TYR A 208 -13.62 -5.29 7.54
C TYR A 208 -13.13 -5.89 8.85
N GLY A 209 -12.48 -5.12 9.73
CA GLY A 209 -12.10 -5.56 11.09
C GLY A 209 -13.32 -5.83 11.96
N GLY A 210 -14.31 -4.93 11.98
CA GLY A 210 -15.57 -5.18 12.68
C GLY A 210 -16.35 -6.39 12.13
N LEU A 211 -16.23 -6.69 10.83
CA LEU A 211 -16.77 -7.93 10.27
C LEU A 211 -15.95 -9.16 10.65
N ALA A 212 -14.62 -9.06 10.61
CA ALA A 212 -13.71 -10.16 10.94
C ALA A 212 -13.92 -10.61 12.39
N LEU A 213 -13.94 -9.68 13.35
CA LEU A 213 -14.21 -9.99 14.76
C LEU A 213 -15.54 -10.72 14.97
N VAL A 214 -16.63 -10.25 14.34
CA VAL A 214 -17.95 -10.92 14.48
C VAL A 214 -17.97 -12.31 13.84
N ILE A 215 -17.27 -12.51 12.72
CA ILE A 215 -17.28 -13.76 11.95
C ILE A 215 -16.33 -14.79 12.58
N LEU A 216 -15.11 -14.38 12.93
CA LEU A 216 -14.10 -15.22 13.57
C LEU A 216 -14.46 -15.52 15.01
N GLY A 217 -14.91 -14.54 15.81
CA GLY A 217 -15.36 -14.78 17.17
C GLY A 217 -16.54 -15.77 17.24
N LEU A 218 -17.46 -15.73 16.29
CA LEU A 218 -18.49 -16.77 16.15
C LEU A 218 -17.88 -18.13 15.75
N GLY A 219 -16.92 -18.13 14.83
CA GLY A 219 -16.14 -19.32 14.47
C GLY A 219 -15.50 -19.98 15.70
N ILE A 220 -14.74 -19.21 16.49
CA ILE A 220 -14.07 -19.66 17.72
C ILE A 220 -15.09 -20.21 18.73
N VAL A 221 -16.22 -19.54 18.94
CA VAL A 221 -17.29 -20.05 19.83
C VAL A 221 -17.84 -21.40 19.34
N LEU A 222 -18.01 -21.57 18.02
CA LEU A 222 -18.44 -22.85 17.44
C LEU A 222 -17.33 -23.91 17.55
N SER A 223 -16.06 -23.57 17.28
CA SER A 223 -14.92 -24.47 17.41
C SER A 223 -14.73 -24.95 18.85
N LEU A 224 -14.91 -24.08 19.85
CA LEU A 224 -14.92 -24.48 21.27
C LEU A 224 -16.12 -25.37 21.62
N ALA A 225 -17.30 -25.09 21.07
CA ALA A 225 -18.51 -25.87 21.34
C ALA A 225 -18.49 -27.28 20.73
N PHE A 226 -17.85 -27.46 19.57
CA PHE A 226 -17.77 -28.74 18.86
C PHE A 226 -16.43 -29.47 19.01
N GLY A 227 -15.36 -28.79 19.43
CA GLY A 227 -13.99 -29.32 19.52
C GLY A 227 -13.67 -30.11 20.79
N GLY A 228 -14.57 -30.16 21.76
CA GLY A 228 -14.36 -30.87 23.04
C GLY A 228 -14.79 -30.10 24.29
N GLY A 229 -15.17 -28.83 24.15
CA GLY A 229 -15.58 -27.96 25.25
C GLY A 229 -14.40 -27.25 25.93
N ILE A 230 -14.73 -26.42 26.90
CA ILE A 230 -13.76 -25.71 27.74
C ILE A 230 -13.43 -26.60 28.94
N GLY A 231 -12.15 -26.92 29.13
CA GLY A 231 -11.66 -27.65 30.30
C GLY A 231 -11.73 -26.84 31.60
N PRO A 232 -11.26 -27.38 32.74
CA PRO A 232 -11.20 -26.63 33.98
C PRO A 232 -10.25 -25.43 33.85
N THR A 233 -10.80 -24.23 33.63
CA THR A 233 -10.01 -23.00 33.47
C THR A 233 -9.43 -22.59 34.80
N THR A 234 -8.11 -22.60 34.92
CA THR A 234 -7.41 -21.84 35.97
C THR A 234 -7.53 -20.35 35.69
N GLY A 235 -7.38 -19.94 34.43
CA GLY A 235 -7.32 -18.55 33.99
C GLY A 235 -6.05 -17.85 34.51
N PHE A 236 -5.59 -16.81 33.81
CA PHE A 236 -4.59 -15.92 34.38
C PHE A 236 -5.18 -15.07 35.51
N ASP A 237 -4.34 -14.66 36.47
CA ASP A 237 -4.75 -13.64 37.43
C ASP A 237 -5.18 -12.36 36.69
N GLY A 238 -6.13 -11.62 37.24
CA GLY A 238 -6.71 -10.44 36.60
C GLY A 238 -5.67 -9.38 36.22
N ARG A 239 -4.53 -9.32 36.93
CA ARG A 239 -3.40 -8.46 36.57
C ARG A 239 -2.61 -8.99 35.36
N GLU A 240 -2.33 -10.29 35.32
CA GLU A 240 -1.57 -10.94 34.25
C GLU A 240 -2.38 -10.94 32.94
N TYR A 241 -3.67 -11.28 33.02
CA TYR A 241 -4.60 -11.18 31.90
C TYR A 241 -4.72 -9.74 31.38
N LEU A 242 -4.72 -8.73 32.26
CA LEU A 242 -4.75 -7.31 31.83
C LEU A 242 -3.46 -6.90 31.10
N LEU A 243 -2.29 -7.37 31.55
CA LEU A 243 -1.01 -7.12 30.87
C LEU A 243 -0.98 -7.79 29.50
N LEU A 244 -1.38 -9.07 29.42
CA LEU A 244 -1.52 -9.81 28.17
C LEU A 244 -2.48 -9.09 27.21
N PHE A 245 -3.67 -8.70 27.69
CA PHE A 245 -4.68 -7.97 26.91
C PHE A 245 -4.13 -6.67 26.31
N VAL A 246 -3.42 -5.87 27.10
CA VAL A 246 -2.81 -4.62 26.62
C VAL A 246 -1.75 -4.91 25.55
N ILE A 247 -0.90 -5.92 25.76
CA ILE A 247 0.13 -6.30 24.78
C ILE A 247 -0.50 -6.83 23.49
N VAL A 248 -1.47 -7.74 23.58
CA VAL A 248 -2.21 -8.29 22.43
C VAL A 248 -2.87 -7.17 21.61
N VAL A 249 -3.66 -6.30 22.26
CA VAL A 249 -4.42 -5.25 21.55
C VAL A 249 -3.51 -4.20 20.91
N LEU A 250 -2.35 -3.89 21.51
CA LEU A 250 -1.42 -2.88 20.98
C LEU A 250 -0.43 -3.43 19.94
N THR A 251 0.02 -4.68 20.08
CA THR A 251 1.14 -5.21 19.29
C THR A 251 0.71 -6.25 18.25
N THR A 252 -0.26 -7.12 18.54
CA THR A 252 -0.69 -8.16 17.60
C THR A 252 -1.24 -7.59 16.28
N PRO A 253 -2.05 -6.52 16.24
CA PRO A 253 -2.46 -5.90 14.97
C PRO A 253 -1.30 -5.37 14.13
N LEU A 254 -0.17 -4.98 14.75
CA LEU A 254 1.04 -4.54 14.05
C LEU A 254 1.88 -5.73 13.57
N GLN A 255 1.98 -6.81 14.36
CA GLN A 255 2.60 -8.08 13.93
C GLN A 255 1.86 -8.65 12.72
N SER A 256 0.53 -8.76 12.82
CA SER A 256 -0.33 -9.25 11.74
C SER A 256 -0.20 -8.37 10.49
N ALA A 257 -0.12 -7.04 10.67
CA ALA A 257 0.17 -6.15 9.54
C ALA A 257 1.55 -6.42 8.91
N ALA A 258 2.59 -6.62 9.72
CA ALA A 258 3.96 -6.88 9.26
C ALA A 258 4.05 -8.14 8.39
N GLU A 259 3.40 -9.22 8.81
CA GLU A 259 3.33 -10.46 8.02
C GLU A 259 2.55 -10.26 6.71
N GLU A 260 1.41 -9.56 6.75
CA GLU A 260 0.70 -9.22 5.51
C GLU A 260 1.53 -8.35 4.57
N TYR A 261 2.35 -7.43 5.09
CA TYR A 261 3.31 -6.65 4.29
C TYR A 261 4.39 -7.53 3.63
N VAL A 262 4.86 -8.58 4.31
CA VAL A 262 5.84 -9.54 3.76
C VAL A 262 5.18 -10.46 2.73
N PHE A 263 4.17 -11.24 3.12
CA PHE A 263 3.59 -12.30 2.30
C PHE A 263 2.66 -11.76 1.21
N ARG A 264 1.65 -10.96 1.58
CA ARG A 264 0.59 -10.50 0.65
C ARG A 264 0.95 -9.17 0.00
N GLY A 265 1.90 -8.43 0.59
CA GLY A 265 2.56 -7.28 0.02
C GLY A 265 3.74 -7.67 -0.87
N TYR A 266 4.95 -7.60 -0.32
CA TYR A 266 6.19 -7.65 -1.10
C TYR A 266 6.35 -8.96 -1.88
N ALA A 267 6.22 -10.13 -1.23
CA ALA A 267 6.42 -11.42 -1.87
C ALA A 267 5.37 -11.69 -2.97
N SER A 268 4.09 -11.42 -2.70
CA SER A 268 3.02 -11.59 -3.70
C SER A 268 3.17 -10.65 -4.89
N GLN A 269 3.59 -9.39 -4.67
CA GLN A 269 3.91 -8.47 -5.76
C GLN A 269 5.15 -8.93 -6.56
N ALA A 270 6.20 -9.42 -5.90
CA ALA A 270 7.39 -9.98 -6.55
C ALA A 270 7.03 -11.17 -7.45
N ILE A 271 6.32 -12.17 -6.93
CA ILE A 271 5.90 -13.36 -7.67
C ILE A 271 5.02 -12.99 -8.87
N SER A 272 3.99 -12.18 -8.63
CA SER A 272 3.09 -11.72 -9.70
C SER A 272 3.79 -10.81 -10.71
N SER A 273 4.91 -10.16 -10.35
CA SER A 273 5.70 -9.35 -11.29
C SER A 273 6.49 -10.17 -12.31
N TRP A 274 6.94 -11.37 -11.96
CA TRP A 274 7.66 -12.26 -12.88
C TRP A 274 6.73 -12.90 -13.92
N ILE A 275 5.46 -13.12 -13.57
CA ILE A 275 4.50 -13.84 -14.41
C ILE A 275 3.79 -12.86 -15.37
N PRO A 276 3.73 -13.09 -16.70
CA PRO A 276 3.11 -12.15 -17.63
C PRO A 276 1.61 -11.93 -17.38
N SER A 277 0.85 -13.01 -17.18
CA SER A 277 -0.60 -12.99 -16.94
C SER A 277 -0.96 -12.41 -15.57
N ARG A 278 -1.89 -11.44 -15.53
CA ARG A 278 -2.36 -10.79 -14.29
C ARG A 278 -3.02 -11.79 -13.33
N THR A 279 -3.89 -12.68 -13.86
CA THR A 279 -4.63 -13.66 -13.06
C THR A 279 -3.74 -14.82 -12.63
N THR A 280 -2.97 -15.40 -13.55
CA THR A 280 -2.04 -16.51 -13.23
C THR A 280 -0.97 -16.05 -12.24
N GLY A 281 -0.48 -14.81 -12.37
CA GLY A 281 0.45 -14.19 -11.44
C GLY A 281 -0.08 -14.12 -10.01
N ALA A 282 -1.35 -13.74 -9.85
CA ALA A 282 -2.00 -13.66 -8.56
C ALA A 282 -2.34 -15.04 -7.95
N VAL A 283 -2.79 -16.00 -8.76
CA VAL A 283 -3.07 -17.37 -8.29
C VAL A 283 -1.78 -18.04 -7.80
N LEU A 284 -0.68 -17.93 -8.56
CA LEU A 284 0.60 -18.48 -8.14
C LEU A 284 1.19 -17.72 -6.94
N ALA A 285 1.04 -16.40 -6.86
CA ALA A 285 1.39 -15.63 -5.67
C ALA A 285 0.62 -16.08 -4.42
N ALA A 286 -0.70 -16.28 -4.54
CA ALA A 286 -1.55 -16.75 -3.45
C ALA A 286 -1.14 -18.15 -2.97
N LEU A 287 -0.98 -19.11 -3.90
CA LEU A 287 -0.57 -20.48 -3.57
C LEU A 287 0.82 -20.51 -2.89
N ILE A 288 1.82 -19.88 -3.51
CA ILE A 288 3.20 -19.90 -2.99
C ILE A 288 3.28 -19.19 -1.64
N THR A 289 2.67 -18.02 -1.49
CA THR A 289 2.78 -17.27 -0.22
C THR A 289 1.90 -17.84 0.88
N ALA A 290 0.79 -18.52 0.57
CA ALA A 290 0.04 -19.31 1.54
C ALA A 290 0.83 -20.53 2.03
N THR A 291 1.50 -21.26 1.14
CA THR A 291 2.39 -22.38 1.53
C THR A 291 3.54 -21.88 2.39
N LEU A 292 4.25 -20.83 1.97
CA LEU A 292 5.36 -20.27 2.75
C LEU A 292 4.90 -19.71 4.11
N PHE A 293 3.74 -19.08 4.17
CA PHE A 293 3.14 -18.60 5.42
C PHE A 293 2.86 -19.76 6.38
N SER A 294 2.20 -20.82 5.90
CA SER A 294 1.91 -22.00 6.71
C SER A 294 3.20 -22.66 7.22
N LEU A 295 4.19 -22.89 6.34
CA LEU A 295 5.49 -23.46 6.72
C LEU A 295 6.29 -22.58 7.69
N ALA A 296 6.22 -21.25 7.56
CA ALA A 296 6.91 -20.32 8.47
C ALA A 296 6.38 -20.39 9.92
N HIS A 297 5.16 -20.89 10.11
CA HIS A 297 4.58 -21.15 11.44
C HIS A 297 4.90 -22.57 11.97
N ALA A 298 5.77 -23.34 11.30
CA ALA A 298 6.22 -24.68 11.71
C ALA A 298 5.08 -25.63 12.15
N PRO A 299 4.14 -25.99 11.27
CA PRO A 299 2.99 -26.80 11.63
C PRO A 299 3.43 -28.22 12.01
N GLY A 300 2.98 -28.70 13.17
CA GLY A 300 3.30 -30.05 13.67
C GLY A 300 2.62 -31.17 12.88
N ASP A 301 1.54 -30.87 12.16
CA ASP A 301 0.71 -31.85 11.45
C ASP A 301 0.06 -31.26 10.17
N LEU A 302 -0.59 -32.14 9.39
CA LEU A 302 -1.21 -31.78 8.12
C LEU A 302 -2.45 -30.88 8.26
N PHE A 303 -3.27 -31.05 9.31
CA PHE A 303 -4.45 -30.22 9.54
C PHE A 303 -4.04 -28.79 9.90
N THR A 304 -3.09 -28.62 10.83
CA THR A 304 -2.51 -27.29 11.14
C THR A 304 -1.84 -26.65 9.93
N PHE A 305 -1.17 -27.43 9.07
CA PHE A 305 -0.66 -26.91 7.80
C PHE A 305 -1.79 -26.41 6.87
N LEU A 306 -2.86 -27.21 6.72
CA LEU A 306 -3.97 -26.92 5.81
C LEU A 306 -4.81 -25.72 6.27
N ASP A 307 -5.03 -25.55 7.56
CA ASP A 307 -5.73 -24.39 8.12
C ASP A 307 -4.96 -23.08 7.82
N ARG A 308 -3.70 -23.00 8.24
CA ARG A 308 -2.83 -21.83 7.99
C ARG A 308 -2.64 -21.56 6.50
N PHE A 309 -2.65 -22.60 5.67
CA PHE A 309 -2.66 -22.46 4.22
C PHE A 309 -3.98 -21.87 3.71
N ALA A 310 -5.12 -22.35 4.19
CA ALA A 310 -6.43 -21.79 3.85
C ALA A 310 -6.58 -20.33 4.29
N PHE A 311 -6.10 -19.99 5.48
CA PHE A 311 -5.96 -18.61 5.95
C PHE A 311 -5.15 -17.77 4.95
N GLY A 312 -4.00 -18.28 4.53
CA GLY A 312 -3.15 -17.59 3.57
C GLY A 312 -3.79 -17.37 2.20
N LEU A 313 -4.66 -18.28 1.75
CA LEU A 313 -5.48 -18.12 0.55
C LEU A 313 -6.61 -17.11 0.76
N ALA A 314 -7.28 -17.12 1.91
CA ALA A 314 -8.34 -16.17 2.25
C ALA A 314 -7.81 -14.72 2.30
N ALA A 315 -6.68 -14.51 2.98
CA ALA A 315 -5.94 -13.25 3.00
C ALA A 315 -5.59 -12.78 1.56
N SER A 316 -5.01 -13.66 0.75
CA SER A 316 -4.68 -13.36 -0.65
C SER A 316 -5.91 -13.00 -1.50
N ALA A 317 -7.03 -13.68 -1.28
CA ALA A 317 -8.28 -13.42 -1.98
C ALA A 317 -8.86 -12.04 -1.63
N VAL A 318 -8.85 -11.63 -0.36
CA VAL A 318 -9.38 -10.30 0.02
C VAL A 318 -8.46 -9.15 -0.43
N VAL A 319 -7.14 -9.38 -0.54
CA VAL A 319 -6.22 -8.42 -1.17
C VAL A 319 -6.55 -8.22 -2.65
N TRP A 320 -6.79 -9.31 -3.39
CA TRP A 320 -7.24 -9.24 -4.79
C TRP A 320 -8.60 -8.55 -4.94
N LEU A 321 -9.54 -8.80 -4.03
CA LEU A 321 -10.90 -8.22 -4.06
C LEU A 321 -10.95 -6.73 -3.72
N THR A 322 -10.00 -6.23 -2.91
CA THR A 322 -10.02 -4.86 -2.34
C THR A 322 -8.88 -3.96 -2.81
N GLY A 323 -7.86 -4.47 -3.52
CA GLY A 323 -6.79 -3.64 -4.09
C GLY A 323 -5.75 -3.15 -3.06
N GLY A 324 -5.58 -3.86 -1.94
CA GLY A 324 -4.60 -3.52 -0.91
C GLY A 324 -4.68 -4.47 0.27
N LEU A 325 -3.78 -4.29 1.24
CA LEU A 325 -3.62 -5.21 2.37
C LEU A 325 -4.74 -5.08 3.41
N GLU A 326 -5.56 -4.03 3.39
CA GLU A 326 -6.38 -3.65 4.54
C GLU A 326 -7.37 -4.73 5.00
N ALA A 327 -7.99 -5.45 4.06
CA ALA A 327 -8.93 -6.52 4.41
C ALA A 327 -8.23 -7.80 4.90
N ALA A 328 -6.97 -8.03 4.54
CA ALA A 328 -6.18 -9.16 5.04
C ALA A 328 -5.58 -8.84 6.42
N ILE A 329 -5.05 -7.63 6.60
CA ILE A 329 -4.60 -7.13 7.92
C ILE A 329 -5.76 -7.18 8.93
N ALA A 330 -6.96 -6.77 8.52
CA ALA A 330 -8.14 -6.84 9.36
C ALA A 330 -8.53 -8.29 9.74
N LEU A 331 -8.44 -9.24 8.81
CA LEU A 331 -8.71 -10.66 9.07
C LEU A 331 -7.68 -11.25 10.03
N HIS A 332 -6.39 -11.02 9.77
CA HIS A 332 -5.26 -11.54 10.54
C HIS A 332 -5.22 -10.95 11.95
N ALA A 333 -5.35 -9.63 12.09
CA ALA A 333 -5.37 -8.98 13.39
C ALA A 333 -6.56 -9.44 14.24
N ALA A 334 -7.76 -9.60 13.66
CA ALA A 334 -8.91 -10.15 14.39
C ALA A 334 -8.64 -11.59 14.86
N ASN A 335 -8.17 -12.46 13.96
CA ASN A 335 -7.85 -13.86 14.25
C ASN A 335 -6.88 -13.99 15.44
N ASN A 336 -5.73 -13.34 15.35
CA ASN A 336 -4.69 -13.50 16.36
C ASN A 336 -5.05 -12.80 17.67
N VAL A 337 -5.73 -11.65 17.63
CA VAL A 337 -6.22 -10.99 18.86
C VAL A 337 -7.23 -11.87 19.57
N GLU A 338 -8.22 -12.42 18.86
CA GLU A 338 -9.25 -13.25 19.49
C GLU A 338 -8.67 -14.56 20.01
N ILE A 339 -7.79 -15.23 19.27
CA ILE A 339 -7.09 -16.44 19.74
C ILE A 339 -6.26 -16.14 20.99
N PHE A 340 -5.36 -15.14 20.98
CA PHE A 340 -4.52 -14.86 22.16
C PHE A 340 -5.33 -14.44 23.39
N LEU A 341 -6.43 -13.69 23.21
CA LEU A 341 -7.31 -13.33 24.34
C LEU A 341 -8.08 -14.55 24.87
N VAL A 342 -8.57 -15.44 24.01
CA VAL A 342 -9.23 -16.68 24.45
C VAL A 342 -8.25 -17.63 25.14
N VAL A 343 -7.07 -17.85 24.57
CA VAL A 343 -5.98 -18.62 25.19
C VAL A 343 -5.66 -18.08 26.59
N GLY A 344 -5.44 -16.77 26.71
CA GLY A 344 -5.14 -16.14 28.00
C GLY A 344 -6.30 -16.18 29.01
N ALA A 345 -7.55 -16.05 28.54
CA ALA A 345 -8.72 -16.11 29.42
C ALA A 345 -8.97 -17.53 29.98
N LEU A 346 -8.61 -18.56 29.21
CA LEU A 346 -8.78 -19.96 29.61
C LEU A 346 -7.59 -20.51 30.41
N GLY A 347 -6.46 -19.78 30.47
CA GLY A 347 -5.29 -20.10 31.30
C GLY A 347 -4.11 -20.71 30.54
N GLY A 348 -3.97 -20.43 29.24
CA GLY A 348 -2.89 -20.96 28.39
C GLY A 348 -3.17 -22.36 27.84
N GLU A 349 -3.77 -23.24 28.64
CA GLU A 349 -4.17 -24.60 28.25
C GLU A 349 -5.47 -24.60 27.43
N THR A 350 -5.38 -24.30 26.12
CA THR A 350 -6.53 -24.40 25.20
C THR A 350 -6.34 -25.45 24.13
N SER A 351 -7.02 -26.59 24.30
CA SER A 351 -7.29 -27.62 23.29
C SER A 351 -6.10 -28.35 22.63
N SER A 352 -4.85 -27.93 22.85
CA SER A 352 -3.65 -28.70 22.45
C SER A 352 -3.46 -29.98 23.29
N ASP A 353 -3.85 -29.95 24.56
CA ASP A 353 -3.66 -31.05 25.51
C ASP A 353 -4.83 -32.05 25.53
N ILE A 354 -5.92 -31.74 24.83
CA ILE A 354 -7.00 -32.68 24.55
C ILE A 354 -6.67 -33.32 23.19
N GLU A 355 -6.12 -34.55 23.20
CA GLU A 355 -5.87 -35.34 21.98
C GLU A 355 -7.14 -35.40 21.10
N SER A 356 -7.22 -34.49 20.13
CA SER A 356 -8.37 -34.36 19.26
C SER A 356 -8.17 -35.34 18.12
N GLY A 357 -8.87 -36.47 18.17
CA GLY A 357 -8.76 -37.50 17.13
C GLY A 357 -9.00 -36.91 15.72
N PRO A 358 -8.47 -37.52 14.64
CA PRO A 358 -8.43 -36.89 13.31
C PRO A 358 -9.76 -36.38 12.76
N GLY A 359 -10.90 -36.94 13.21
CA GLY A 359 -12.23 -36.43 12.88
C GLY A 359 -12.55 -35.06 13.50
N THR A 360 -12.11 -34.79 14.73
CA THR A 360 -12.28 -33.48 15.40
C THR A 360 -11.36 -32.44 14.76
N ALA A 361 -10.10 -32.79 14.49
CA ALA A 361 -9.17 -31.91 13.76
C ALA A 361 -9.71 -31.54 12.37
N ALA A 362 -10.21 -32.53 11.60
CA ALA A 362 -10.85 -32.27 10.31
C ALA A 362 -12.12 -31.40 10.41
N LEU A 363 -12.90 -31.54 11.48
CA LEU A 363 -14.09 -30.72 11.74
C LEU A 363 -13.72 -29.26 12.05
N ILE A 364 -12.71 -29.04 12.89
CA ILE A 364 -12.21 -27.69 13.24
C ILE A 364 -11.69 -26.99 11.98
N VAL A 365 -10.76 -27.60 11.25
CA VAL A 365 -10.24 -27.02 9.99
C VAL A 365 -11.36 -26.81 8.96
N GLY A 366 -12.35 -27.71 8.88
CA GLY A 366 -13.51 -27.54 8.02
C GLY A 366 -14.39 -26.33 8.39
N LEU A 367 -14.55 -26.07 9.69
CA LEU A 367 -15.26 -24.91 10.23
C LEU A 367 -14.47 -23.62 10.01
N ASP A 368 -13.17 -23.60 10.27
CA ASP A 368 -12.31 -22.43 10.07
C ASP A 368 -12.25 -22.04 8.58
N VAL A 369 -12.09 -23.03 7.68
CA VAL A 369 -12.21 -22.83 6.22
C VAL A 369 -13.58 -22.25 5.82
N LEU A 370 -14.67 -22.72 6.43
CA LEU A 370 -16.02 -22.20 6.18
C LEU A 370 -16.16 -20.75 6.64
N VAL A 371 -15.69 -20.43 7.85
CA VAL A 371 -15.73 -19.09 8.46
C VAL A 371 -14.91 -18.10 7.64
N MET A 372 -13.68 -18.47 7.26
CA MET A 372 -12.84 -17.69 6.35
C MET A 372 -13.49 -17.52 4.97
N GLY A 373 -14.12 -18.58 4.42
CA GLY A 373 -14.88 -18.53 3.18
C GLY A 373 -16.07 -17.56 3.24
N ILE A 374 -16.79 -17.52 4.35
CA ILE A 374 -17.88 -16.56 4.63
C ILE A 374 -17.33 -15.14 4.64
N TYR A 375 -16.20 -14.89 5.31
CA TYR A 375 -15.56 -13.57 5.31
C TYR A 375 -15.18 -13.12 3.90
N VAL A 376 -14.48 -13.97 3.12
CA VAL A 376 -14.13 -13.68 1.71
C VAL A 376 -15.39 -13.39 0.87
N TRP A 377 -16.46 -14.16 1.06
CA TRP A 377 -17.74 -13.96 0.37
C TRP A 377 -18.40 -12.62 0.75
N ILE A 378 -18.41 -12.24 2.04
CA ILE A 378 -18.93 -10.94 2.49
C ILE A 378 -18.09 -9.79 1.92
N VAL A 379 -16.77 -9.90 1.90
CA VAL A 379 -15.89 -8.92 1.22
C VAL A 379 -16.25 -8.79 -0.26
N ALA A 380 -16.42 -9.92 -0.95
CA ALA A 380 -16.78 -9.96 -2.37
C ALA A 380 -18.17 -9.36 -2.66
N LYS A 381 -19.15 -9.53 -1.77
CA LYS A 381 -20.50 -8.93 -1.89
C LYS A 381 -20.49 -7.43 -1.56
N THR A 382 -19.86 -7.04 -0.45
CA THR A 382 -19.85 -5.66 0.05
C THR A 382 -19.03 -4.71 -0.83
N ARG A 383 -18.07 -5.20 -1.64
CA ARG A 383 -17.24 -4.37 -2.54
C ARG A 383 -18.07 -3.45 -3.45
N LYS A 384 -19.27 -3.86 -3.89
CA LYS A 384 -20.16 -3.02 -4.72
C LYS A 384 -20.72 -1.82 -3.95
N ARG A 385 -21.00 -1.99 -2.65
CA ARG A 385 -21.54 -0.96 -1.75
C ARG A 385 -20.46 -0.05 -1.19
N TRP A 386 -19.28 -0.59 -0.91
CA TRP A 386 -18.19 0.13 -0.24
C TRP A 386 -17.11 0.68 -1.18
N GLN A 387 -17.12 0.21 -2.44
CA GLN A 387 -16.30 0.69 -3.55
C GLN A 387 -14.83 0.90 -3.16
N PRO A 388 -14.12 -0.15 -2.69
CA PRO A 388 -12.68 -0.07 -2.50
C PRO A 388 -12.01 0.18 -3.85
N GLU A 389 -11.02 1.05 -3.88
CA GLU A 389 -10.25 1.33 -5.09
C GLU A 389 -9.45 0.08 -5.50
N LEU A 390 -9.58 -0.33 -6.76
CA LEU A 390 -9.03 -1.60 -7.26
C LEU A 390 -7.82 -1.42 -8.18
N LEU A 391 -7.61 -0.20 -8.68
CA LEU A 391 -6.57 0.17 -9.63
C LEU A 391 -5.86 1.43 -9.15
N SER A 392 -4.58 1.56 -9.47
CA SER A 392 -3.81 2.79 -9.25
C SER A 392 -4.27 3.93 -10.17
N ARG A 393 -3.92 5.18 -9.84
CA ARG A 393 -4.13 6.31 -10.75
C ARG A 393 -3.12 6.28 -11.91
N SER A 394 -3.56 6.60 -13.12
CA SER A 394 -2.67 6.81 -14.29
C SER A 394 -2.08 8.22 -14.33
N ALA A 395 -1.14 8.46 -15.25
CA ALA A 395 -0.62 9.79 -15.56
C ALA A 395 -1.75 10.75 -15.99
N ASP A 396 -2.55 10.33 -16.96
CA ASP A 396 -3.69 11.07 -17.53
C ASP A 396 -4.75 11.41 -16.45
N SER A 397 -4.92 10.55 -15.44
CA SER A 397 -5.81 10.83 -14.30
C SER A 397 -5.34 12.03 -13.46
N ALA A 398 -4.03 12.21 -13.31
CA ALA A 398 -3.45 13.35 -12.60
C ALA A 398 -3.53 14.63 -13.45
N GLU A 399 -3.32 14.50 -14.76
CA GLU A 399 -3.39 15.60 -15.73
C GLU A 399 -4.82 16.17 -15.83
N ALA A 400 -5.85 15.32 -15.93
CA ALA A 400 -7.26 15.75 -15.91
C ALA A 400 -7.68 16.43 -14.59
N THR A 401 -7.11 16.01 -13.46
CA THR A 401 -7.35 16.65 -12.14
C THR A 401 -6.69 18.02 -12.05
N LEU A 402 -5.52 18.21 -12.68
CA LEU A 402 -4.85 19.52 -12.75
C LEU A 402 -5.56 20.47 -13.71
N ALA A 403 -6.02 19.97 -14.86
CA ALA A 403 -6.79 20.74 -15.85
C ALA A 403 -8.15 21.25 -15.32
N THR A 404 -8.68 20.65 -14.25
CA THR A 404 -9.91 21.12 -13.56
C THR A 404 -9.65 22.02 -12.35
N VAL A 405 -8.42 22.05 -11.81
CA VAL A 405 -8.02 22.94 -10.71
C VAL A 405 -7.45 24.27 -11.20
N VAL A 406 -6.89 24.32 -12.42
CA VAL A 406 -6.65 25.59 -13.13
C VAL A 406 -7.98 26.08 -13.68
N PRO A 407 -8.51 27.26 -13.27
CA PRO A 407 -9.69 27.83 -13.92
C PRO A 407 -9.33 28.14 -15.37
N GLY A 408 -9.97 27.45 -16.31
CA GLY A 408 -9.81 27.73 -17.73
C GLY A 408 -10.28 29.15 -18.01
N HIS A 409 -9.35 30.08 -18.29
CA HIS A 409 -9.70 31.30 -19.00
C HIS A 409 -10.27 30.89 -20.36
N GLY A 410 -11.58 31.09 -20.53
CA GLY A 410 -12.33 30.48 -21.61
C GLY A 410 -11.77 30.86 -22.97
N GLN A 411 -11.27 29.88 -23.72
CA GLN A 411 -11.23 30.00 -25.17
C GLN A 411 -12.67 29.92 -25.67
N GLN A 412 -13.27 31.10 -25.80
CA GLN A 412 -14.53 31.29 -26.49
C GLN A 412 -14.36 30.77 -27.94
N PRO A 413 -15.19 29.83 -28.42
CA PRO A 413 -15.07 29.34 -29.78
C PRO A 413 -15.24 30.51 -30.77
N PRO A 414 -14.51 30.51 -31.90
CA PRO A 414 -14.53 31.64 -32.83
C PRO A 414 -15.95 31.90 -33.34
N GLN A 415 -16.44 33.11 -33.11
CA GLN A 415 -17.72 33.58 -33.64
C GLN A 415 -17.68 33.55 -35.18
N PRO A 416 -18.69 33.01 -35.87
CA PRO A 416 -18.77 33.13 -37.32
C PRO A 416 -18.94 34.62 -37.70
N PRO A 417 -18.36 35.06 -38.83
CA PRO A 417 -18.43 36.47 -39.24
C PRO A 417 -19.87 36.91 -39.51
N TYR A 418 -20.17 38.15 -39.13
CA TYR A 418 -21.49 38.78 -39.19
C TYR A 418 -22.20 38.59 -40.54
N ALA A 419 -23.36 37.92 -40.51
CA ALA A 419 -24.27 37.87 -41.65
C ALA A 419 -24.99 39.22 -41.80
N VAL A 420 -24.80 39.88 -42.94
CA VAL A 420 -25.52 41.09 -43.31
C VAL A 420 -26.99 40.74 -43.61
N PRO A 421 -28.00 41.44 -43.04
CA PRO A 421 -29.39 41.13 -43.33
C PRO A 421 -29.76 41.55 -44.76
N PRO A 422 -30.36 40.65 -45.58
CA PRO A 422 -30.82 41.03 -46.91
C PRO A 422 -32.10 41.88 -46.84
N TYR A 423 -32.15 42.92 -47.67
CA TYR A 423 -33.35 43.74 -47.87
C TYR A 423 -34.51 42.92 -48.47
N ALA A 424 -35.74 43.29 -48.13
CA ALA A 424 -36.95 42.60 -48.57
C ALA A 424 -37.41 42.98 -49.99
N SER A 425 -38.02 42.03 -50.69
CA SER A 425 -39.00 42.28 -51.77
C SER A 425 -40.05 41.14 -51.80
N PRO A 426 -41.29 41.38 -52.31
CA PRO A 426 -42.48 40.75 -51.72
C PRO A 426 -43.21 39.71 -52.59
N SER A 427 -44.25 39.09 -51.96
CA SER A 427 -45.31 38.22 -52.52
C SER A 427 -44.91 36.73 -52.71
N GLN A 428 -45.67 35.72 -52.29
CA GLN A 428 -47.14 35.53 -52.42
C GLN A 428 -47.80 34.58 -51.38
N VAL A 429 -49.05 34.93 -51.03
CA VAL A 429 -50.23 34.06 -50.80
C VAL A 429 -50.18 32.88 -49.78
N GLY A 430 -50.79 33.11 -48.61
CA GLY A 430 -52.08 32.46 -48.27
C GLY A 430 -52.09 31.24 -47.31
N PRO A 431 -53.18 31.00 -46.53
CA PRO A 431 -53.06 30.32 -45.23
C PRO A 431 -54.02 29.13 -44.96
N ARG A 432 -53.76 28.42 -43.84
CA ARG A 432 -54.72 27.77 -42.89
C ARG A 432 -53.90 27.20 -41.71
N GLN A 433 -54.06 27.55 -40.42
CA GLN A 433 -55.20 27.65 -39.47
C GLN A 433 -55.61 26.35 -38.75
N ALA A 434 -56.04 26.53 -37.48
CA ALA A 434 -56.48 25.58 -36.44
C ALA A 434 -55.38 24.71 -35.80
N GLU A 435 -55.08 24.73 -34.49
CA GLU A 435 -55.81 24.89 -33.20
C GLU A 435 -56.21 23.58 -32.50
N ALA A 436 -56.30 23.66 -31.16
CA ALA A 436 -56.58 22.62 -30.16
C ALA A 436 -55.50 21.52 -29.99
N GLY A 437 -55.04 21.15 -28.78
CA GLY A 437 -55.34 21.63 -27.43
C GLY A 437 -56.08 20.60 -26.57
N TRP A 438 -55.50 20.29 -25.40
CA TRP A 438 -56.08 19.49 -24.30
C TRP A 438 -56.34 17.99 -24.63
N ALA A 439 -56.59 17.09 -23.67
CA ALA A 439 -55.94 16.88 -22.37
C ALA A 439 -56.35 15.51 -21.77
N SER A 440 -55.37 14.65 -21.46
CA SER A 440 -55.39 13.68 -20.34
C SER A 440 -56.33 12.44 -20.34
N ARG A 441 -55.82 11.38 -19.70
CA ARG A 441 -56.49 10.23 -19.03
C ARG A 441 -57.26 9.20 -19.88
N GLY A 442 -56.80 7.95 -19.73
CA GLY A 442 -57.65 6.92 -19.12
C GLY A 442 -57.79 5.63 -19.93
N PRO A 443 -57.70 4.44 -19.29
CA PRO A 443 -57.58 3.16 -20.00
C PRO A 443 -58.90 2.36 -20.04
N VAL A 444 -58.90 1.28 -20.84
CA VAL A 444 -59.34 -0.11 -20.53
C VAL A 444 -59.39 -0.87 -21.87
N GLY A 445 -58.87 -2.11 -21.89
CA GLY A 445 -58.77 -2.96 -23.08
C GLY A 445 -57.65 -3.99 -22.90
#